data_AF-A0A9D8WJJ4-F1
#
_entry.id   AF-A0A9D8WJJ4-F1
#
_cell.length_a   1.000
_cell.length_b   1.000
_cell.length_c   1.000
_cell.angle_alpha   90.00
_cell.angle_beta   90.00
_cell.angle_gamma   90.00
#
_symmetry.space_group_name_H-M   'P 1'
#
loop_
_entity.id
_entity.type
_entity.pdbx_description
1 polymer ?
#
loop_
_entity_poly.entity_id
_entity_poly.type
_entity_poly.pdbx_seq_one_letter_code
_entity_poly.pdbx_strand_id
1 'polypeptide(L)'
;MSQKALLSDTQSKLAIAIIAGLLAMRLLLVVWSPLELYADEAQYWRWGQSLEWGYYSKPPMIAWVIHLSTALFGDSEAAIRILAPVFHAIAALFLFLLSRRMFNSWAGLITVLTYLFMPGIVLSSGVISTDGVLFPF
;
A
#
# COMPACT_ATOMS: atom_id res chain seq x y z
N MET A 1 25.24 10.19 -11.72
CA MET A 1 25.23 9.08 -10.73
C MET A 1 24.61 7.86 -11.40
N SER A 2 25.35 6.76 -11.57
CA SER A 2 24.82 5.52 -12.19
C SER A 2 23.77 4.89 -11.25
N GLN A 3 22.61 4.47 -11.78
CA GLN A 3 21.50 3.86 -11.01
C GLN A 3 21.95 2.69 -10.12
N LYS A 4 23.00 1.96 -10.51
CA LYS A 4 23.56 0.85 -9.71
C LYS A 4 24.16 1.29 -8.37
N ALA A 5 24.57 2.55 -8.23
CA ALA A 5 25.12 3.09 -6.98
C ALA A 5 24.02 3.54 -5.99
N LEU A 6 22.75 3.57 -6.42
CA LEU A 6 21.69 4.18 -5.61
C LEU A 6 21.17 3.24 -4.50
N LEU A 7 21.37 1.93 -4.62
CA LEU A 7 20.86 0.92 -3.68
C LEU A 7 21.96 -0.02 -3.13
N SER A 8 23.22 0.33 -3.29
CA SER A 8 24.34 -0.56 -2.99
C SER A 8 24.72 -0.60 -1.51
N ASP A 9 24.44 0.46 -0.75
CA ASP A 9 24.74 0.55 0.68
C ASP A 9 23.81 -0.31 1.54
N THR A 10 24.30 -0.62 2.75
CA THR A 10 23.61 -1.47 3.71
C THR A 10 22.24 -0.92 4.11
N GLN A 11 22.10 0.40 4.29
CA GLN A 11 20.83 1.01 4.70
C GLN A 11 19.75 0.83 3.62
N SER A 12 20.13 0.94 2.34
CA SER A 12 19.20 0.67 1.22
C SER A 12 18.74 -0.77 1.19
N LYS A 13 19.68 -1.70 1.31
CA LYS A 13 19.36 -3.13 1.34
C LYS A 13 18.44 -3.45 2.51
N LEU A 14 18.70 -2.86 3.68
CA LEU A 14 17.88 -3.04 4.87
C LEU A 14 16.49 -2.44 4.69
N ALA A 15 16.38 -1.21 4.16
CA ALA A 15 15.10 -0.57 3.89
C ALA A 15 14.24 -1.40 2.92
N ILE A 16 14.83 -1.90 1.83
CA ILE A 16 14.16 -2.77 0.87
C ILE A 16 13.72 -4.08 1.52
N ALA A 17 14.60 -4.71 2.31
CA ALA A 17 14.28 -5.95 3.02
C ALA A 17 13.13 -5.75 4.03
N ILE A 18 13.11 -4.63 4.75
CA ILE A 18 12.03 -4.28 5.69
C ILE A 18 10.72 -4.05 4.93
N ILE A 19 10.74 -3.27 3.84
CA ILE A 19 9.54 -3.02 3.01
C ILE A 19 9.00 -4.35 2.47
N ALA A 20 9.85 -5.18 1.88
CA ALA A 20 9.44 -6.48 1.33
C ALA A 20 8.95 -7.45 2.40
N GLY A 21 9.64 -7.53 3.54
CA GLY A 21 9.27 -8.39 4.66
C GLY A 21 7.94 -7.99 5.28
N LEU A 22 7.72 -6.69 5.53
CA LEU A 22 6.45 -6.19 6.06
C LEU A 22 5.32 -6.29 5.03
N LEU A 23 5.59 -6.08 3.74
CA LEU A 23 4.62 -6.33 2.68
C LEU A 23 4.17 -7.80 2.70
N ALA A 24 5.12 -8.74 2.69
CA ALA A 24 4.81 -10.17 2.73
C ALA A 24 4.00 -10.54 3.99
N MET A 25 4.42 -10.06 5.16
CA MET A 25 3.69 -10.26 6.41
C MET A 25 2.25 -9.72 6.33
N ARG A 26 2.05 -8.49 5.84
CA ARG A 26 0.73 -7.86 5.74
C ARG A 26 -0.17 -8.55 4.71
N LEU A 27 0.40 -9.00 3.59
CA LEU A 27 -0.34 -9.79 2.61
C LEU A 27 -0.85 -11.10 3.25
N LEU A 28 -0.01 -11.80 4.02
CA LEU A 28 -0.43 -13.00 4.75
C LEU A 28 -1.54 -12.69 5.76
N LEU A 29 -1.41 -11.59 6.51
CA LEU A 29 -2.45 -11.16 7.47
C LEU A 29 -3.78 -10.84 6.78
N VAL A 30 -3.75 -10.16 5.62
CA VAL A 30 -4.96 -9.87 4.84
C VAL A 30 -5.61 -11.15 4.32
N VAL A 31 -4.83 -12.08 3.78
CA VAL A 31 -5.35 -13.33 3.21
C VAL A 31 -5.92 -14.26 4.29
N TRP A 32 -5.38 -14.21 5.51
CA TRP A 32 -5.84 -15.05 6.64
C TRP A 32 -6.79 -14.33 7.60
N SER A 33 -7.16 -13.09 7.30
CA SER A 33 -8.05 -12.30 8.15
C SER A 33 -9.46 -12.90 8.14
N PRO A 34 -10.07 -13.16 9.32
CA PRO A 34 -11.46 -13.58 9.42
C PRO A 34 -12.44 -12.38 9.42
N LEU A 35 -11.94 -11.16 9.24
CA LEU A 35 -12.74 -9.95 9.36
C LEU A 35 -13.54 -9.69 8.08
N GLU A 36 -14.84 -9.45 8.25
CA GLU A 36 -15.72 -8.99 7.17
C GLU A 36 -15.41 -7.54 6.77
N LEU A 37 -15.96 -7.09 5.64
CA LEU A 37 -15.84 -5.71 5.18
C LEU A 37 -16.52 -4.75 6.15
N TYR A 38 -15.89 -3.62 6.44
CA TYR A 38 -16.61 -2.50 7.06
C TYR A 38 -17.35 -1.67 6.00
N ALA A 39 -18.16 -0.71 6.46
CA ALA A 39 -19.10 0.04 5.62
C ALA A 39 -18.47 0.63 4.34
N ASP A 40 -17.32 1.30 4.45
CA ASP A 40 -16.72 1.94 3.27
C ASP A 40 -16.16 0.91 2.29
N GLU A 41 -15.54 -0.18 2.75
CA GLU A 41 -15.01 -1.22 1.86
C GLU A 41 -16.12 -1.89 1.06
N ALA A 42 -17.25 -2.19 1.73
CA ALA A 42 -18.43 -2.72 1.06
C ALA A 42 -19.00 -1.73 0.03
N GLN A 43 -19.01 -0.44 0.35
CA GLN A 43 -19.43 0.61 -0.57
C GLN A 43 -18.49 0.71 -1.78
N TYR A 44 -17.17 0.71 -1.56
CA TYR A 44 -16.18 0.81 -2.62
C TYR A 44 -16.17 -0.44 -3.51
N TRP A 45 -16.37 -1.62 -2.92
CA TRP A 45 -16.60 -2.85 -3.67
C TRP A 45 -17.84 -2.75 -4.55
N ARG A 46 -18.95 -2.22 -4.03
CA ARG A 46 -20.19 -2.07 -4.80
C ARG A 46 -20.00 -1.12 -5.98
N TRP A 47 -19.23 -0.05 -5.81
CA TRP A 47 -18.82 0.84 -6.89
C TRP A 47 -17.94 0.13 -7.91
N GLY A 48 -17.05 -0.76 -7.48
CA GLY A 48 -16.22 -1.60 -8.35
C GLY A 48 -17.01 -2.52 -9.28
N GLN A 49 -18.30 -2.77 -9.02
CA GLN A 49 -19.16 -3.56 -9.91
C GLN A 49 -19.54 -2.81 -11.20
N SER A 50 -19.47 -1.48 -11.22
CA SER A 50 -19.70 -0.65 -12.41
C SER A 50 -18.62 0.44 -12.52
N LEU A 51 -17.64 0.24 -13.41
CA LEU A 51 -16.55 1.19 -13.60
C LEU A 51 -17.06 2.52 -14.18
N GLU A 52 -17.20 3.50 -13.30
CA GLU A 52 -17.59 4.88 -13.62
C GLU A 52 -16.41 5.83 -13.41
N TRP A 53 -16.51 7.05 -13.97
CA TRP A 53 -15.49 8.11 -13.83
C TRP A 53 -15.59 8.92 -12.54
N GLY A 54 -16.59 8.63 -11.71
CA GLY A 54 -16.79 9.22 -10.40
C GLY A 54 -17.98 8.57 -9.72
N TYR A 55 -17.90 8.44 -8.40
CA TYR A 55 -18.97 7.86 -7.59
C TYR A 55 -19.50 8.91 -6.62
N TYR A 56 -20.55 8.56 -5.87
CA TYR A 56 -21.29 9.47 -5.00
C TYR A 56 -20.41 10.43 -4.17
N SER A 57 -19.31 9.94 -3.59
CA SER A 57 -18.43 10.77 -2.73
C SER A 57 -16.93 10.71 -3.05
N LYS A 58 -16.50 9.89 -4.02
CA LYS A 58 -15.07 9.66 -4.29
C LYS A 58 -14.76 9.60 -5.79
N PRO A 59 -13.53 10.01 -6.19
CA PRO A 59 -13.02 9.80 -7.54
C PRO A 59 -12.86 8.30 -7.86
N PRO A 60 -12.66 7.94 -9.14
CA PRO A 60 -12.90 6.58 -9.59
C PRO A 60 -11.86 5.55 -9.15
N MET A 61 -10.67 6.01 -8.80
CA MET A 61 -9.48 5.17 -8.59
C MET A 61 -9.69 4.06 -7.56
N ILE A 62 -10.38 4.32 -6.45
CA ILE A 62 -10.61 3.31 -5.41
C ILE A 62 -11.42 2.12 -5.93
N ALA A 63 -12.50 2.38 -6.67
CA ALA A 63 -13.36 1.35 -7.22
C ALA A 63 -12.66 0.58 -8.34
N TRP A 64 -11.89 1.27 -9.17
CA TRP A 64 -11.11 0.64 -10.25
C TRP A 64 -10.03 -0.30 -9.72
N VAL A 65 -9.35 0.12 -8.66
CA VAL A 65 -8.37 -0.70 -7.94
C VAL A 65 -9.02 -1.96 -7.37
N ILE A 66 -10.17 -1.82 -6.71
CA ILE A 66 -10.89 -2.97 -6.16
C ILE A 66 -11.38 -3.88 -7.27
N HIS A 67 -11.97 -3.35 -8.33
CA HIS A 67 -12.41 -4.12 -9.50
C HIS A 67 -11.27 -4.92 -10.14
N LEU A 68 -10.12 -4.28 -10.37
CA LEU A 68 -8.94 -4.97 -10.90
C LEU A 68 -8.53 -6.13 -9.98
N SER A 69 -8.52 -5.88 -8.67
CA SER A 69 -8.12 -6.89 -7.69
C SER A 69 -9.09 -8.07 -7.66
N THR A 70 -10.40 -7.82 -7.61
CA THR A 70 -11.41 -8.90 -7.58
C THR A 70 -11.52 -9.63 -8.91
N ALA A 71 -11.25 -8.96 -10.04
CA ALA A 71 -11.15 -9.61 -11.34
C ALA A 71 -9.96 -10.59 -11.43
N LEU A 72 -8.86 -10.32 -10.72
CA LEU A 72 -7.66 -11.16 -10.73
C LEU A 72 -7.66 -12.26 -9.66
N PHE A 73 -8.16 -11.96 -8.47
CA PHE A 73 -8.06 -12.83 -7.28
C PHE A 73 -9.40 -13.42 -6.83
N GLY A 74 -10.49 -13.11 -7.55
CA GLY A 74 -11.85 -13.52 -7.22
C GLY A 74 -12.56 -12.54 -6.29
N ASP A 75 -13.85 -12.78 -6.07
CA ASP A 75 -14.70 -11.90 -5.28
C ASP A 75 -14.71 -12.31 -3.80
N SER A 76 -13.79 -11.74 -3.02
CA SER A 76 -13.59 -12.03 -1.59
C SER A 76 -13.03 -10.83 -0.84
N GLU A 77 -13.17 -10.82 0.48
CA GLU A 77 -12.65 -9.77 1.38
C GLU A 77 -11.12 -9.63 1.25
N ALA A 78 -10.42 -10.76 1.12
CA ALA A 78 -8.98 -10.77 0.91
C ALA A 78 -8.62 -10.09 -0.43
N ALA A 79 -9.32 -10.43 -1.51
CA ALA A 79 -9.09 -9.83 -2.83
C ALA A 79 -9.37 -8.31 -2.82
N ILE A 80 -10.38 -7.85 -2.09
CA ILE A 80 -10.69 -6.41 -1.96
C ILE A 80 -9.55 -5.66 -1.26
N ARG A 81 -8.87 -6.29 -0.30
CA ARG A 81 -7.84 -5.66 0.55
C ARG A 81 -6.41 -5.89 0.10
N ILE A 82 -6.13 -6.88 -0.75
CA ILE A 82 -4.75 -7.32 -1.04
C ILE A 82 -3.86 -6.21 -1.60
N LEU A 83 -4.43 -5.21 -2.28
CA LEU A 83 -3.69 -4.07 -2.80
C LEU A 83 -3.43 -2.97 -1.76
N ALA A 84 -4.14 -2.93 -0.62
CA ALA A 84 -3.90 -1.96 0.45
C ALA A 84 -2.43 -1.99 0.95
N PRO A 85 -1.88 -3.14 1.39
CA PRO A 85 -0.48 -3.18 1.83
C PRO A 85 0.50 -2.93 0.67
N VAL A 86 0.13 -3.22 -0.58
CA VAL A 86 0.95 -2.94 -1.77
C VAL A 86 1.13 -1.43 -1.96
N PHE A 87 0.06 -0.63 -1.91
CA PHE A 87 0.17 0.83 -2.02
C PHE A 87 1.02 1.42 -0.89
N HIS A 88 0.88 0.93 0.35
CA HIS A 88 1.75 1.37 1.44
C HIS A 88 3.23 1.01 1.22
N ALA A 89 3.52 -0.15 0.63
CA ALA A 89 4.90 -0.53 0.30
C ALA A 89 5.49 0.37 -0.80
N ILE A 90 4.71 0.72 -1.82
CA ILE A 90 5.13 1.67 -2.87
C ILE A 90 5.37 3.05 -2.27
N ALA A 91 4.45 3.55 -1.43
CA ALA A 91 4.62 4.83 -0.74
C ALA A 91 5.90 4.83 0.12
N ALA A 92 6.15 3.77 0.90
CA ALA A 92 7.37 3.65 1.69
C ALA A 92 8.64 3.67 0.83
N LEU A 93 8.61 3.02 -0.34
CA LEU A 93 9.72 3.04 -1.29
C LEU A 93 9.96 4.45 -1.84
N PHE A 94 8.92 5.18 -2.22
CA PHE A 94 9.08 6.56 -2.71
C PHE A 94 9.56 7.51 -1.61
N LEU A 95 9.04 7.38 -0.40
CA LEU A 95 9.52 8.13 0.76
C LEU A 95 10.99 7.84 1.07
N PHE A 96 11.41 6.56 0.98
CA PHE A 96 12.81 6.17 1.10
C PHE A 96 13.69 6.87 0.05
N LEU A 97 13.31 6.78 -1.22
CA LEU A 97 14.08 7.35 -2.33
C LEU A 97 14.17 8.87 -2.24
N LEU A 98 13.07 9.53 -1.86
CA LEU A 98 13.01 10.97 -1.67
C LEU A 98 13.89 11.43 -0.50
N SER A 99 13.70 10.84 0.69
CA SER A 99 14.45 11.17 1.90
C SER A 99 15.95 10.93 1.70
N ARG A 100 16.31 9.81 1.06
CA ARG A 100 17.70 9.52 0.68
C ARG A 100 18.29 10.57 -0.24
N ARG A 101 17.53 10.98 -1.26
CA ARG A 101 17.97 11.96 -2.26
C ARG A 101 18.16 13.35 -1.65
N MET A 102 17.31 13.74 -0.72
CA MET A 102 17.36 15.04 -0.06
C MET A 102 18.41 15.11 1.05
N PHE A 103 18.62 13.99 1.75
CA PHE A 103 19.51 13.91 2.91
C PHE A 103 20.56 12.82 2.70
N ASN A 104 20.32 11.60 3.21
CA ASN A 104 21.24 10.48 3.12
C ASN A 104 20.53 9.14 3.34
N SER A 105 21.26 8.03 3.20
CA SER A 105 20.71 6.68 3.32
C SER A 105 20.14 6.35 4.71
N TRP A 106 20.72 6.92 5.78
CA TRP A 106 20.21 6.77 7.14
C TRP A 106 18.88 7.49 7.33
N ALA A 107 18.75 8.72 6.85
CA ALA A 107 17.50 9.45 6.87
C ALA A 107 16.40 8.66 6.12
N GLY A 108 16.73 8.10 4.95
CA GLY A 108 15.81 7.23 4.20
C GLY A 108 15.36 6.02 5.01
N LEU A 109 16.27 5.30 5.65
CA LEU A 109 15.95 4.14 6.48
C LEU A 109 15.06 4.52 7.67
N ILE A 110 15.37 5.62 8.37
CA ILE A 110 14.54 6.13 9.48
C ILE A 110 13.16 6.50 8.98
N THR A 111 13.03 7.16 7.83
CA THR A 111 11.73 7.47 7.21
C THR A 111 10.90 6.21 6.97
N VAL A 112 11.50 5.14 6.46
CA VAL A 112 10.80 3.85 6.25
C VAL A 112 10.32 3.26 7.56
N LEU A 113 11.17 3.24 8.58
CA LEU A 113 10.82 2.72 9.90
C LEU A 113 9.68 3.53 10.52
N THR A 114 9.80 4.86 10.56
CA THR A 114 8.77 5.73 11.14
C THR A 114 7.44 5.58 10.40
N TYR A 115 7.45 5.58 9.06
CA TYR A 115 6.23 5.45 8.27
C TYR A 115 5.56 4.08 8.45
N LEU A 116 6.29 2.98 8.25
CA LEU A 116 5.69 1.64 8.25
C LEU A 116 5.20 1.20 9.64
N PHE A 117 5.85 1.66 10.72
CA PHE A 117 5.47 1.33 12.09
C PHE A 117 4.51 2.36 12.72
N MET A 118 4.16 3.43 12.01
CA MET A 118 3.15 4.36 12.50
C MET A 118 1.81 3.63 12.70
N PRO A 119 1.15 3.70 13.88
CA PRO A 119 -0.06 2.94 14.15
C PRO A 119 -1.16 3.12 13.10
N GLY A 120 -1.33 4.35 12.58
CA GLY A 120 -2.27 4.64 11.50
C GLY A 120 -1.95 3.91 10.19
N ILE A 121 -0.66 3.77 9.83
CA ILE A 121 -0.23 3.03 8.63
C ILE A 121 -0.36 1.53 8.83
N VAL A 122 -0.12 1.03 10.04
CA VAL A 122 -0.35 -0.38 10.37
C VAL A 122 -1.82 -0.74 10.15
N LEU A 123 -2.74 0.04 10.73
CA LEU A 123 -4.18 -0.17 10.56
C LEU A 123 -4.62 0.03 9.11
N SER A 124 -4.23 1.15 8.49
CA SER A 124 -4.60 1.48 7.10
C SER A 124 -4.12 0.41 6.12
N SER A 125 -2.99 -0.24 6.36
CA SER A 125 -2.51 -1.31 5.48
C SER A 125 -3.31 -2.61 5.54
N GLY A 126 -4.21 -2.77 6.50
CA GLY A 126 -5.11 -3.92 6.63
C GLY A 126 -6.51 -3.67 6.05
N VAL A 127 -6.82 -2.45 5.61
CA VAL A 127 -8.12 -2.06 5.06
C VAL A 127 -7.95 -1.30 3.75
N ILE A 128 -8.86 -1.47 2.79
CA ILE A 128 -8.79 -0.68 1.56
C ILE A 128 -9.56 0.63 1.72
N SER A 129 -8.86 1.75 1.57
CA SER A 129 -9.43 3.09 1.66
C SER A 129 -8.91 3.99 0.56
N THR A 130 -9.60 5.09 0.28
CA THR A 130 -9.14 6.08 -0.70
C THR A 130 -7.77 6.65 -0.37
N ASP A 131 -7.49 6.82 0.92
CA ASP A 131 -6.29 7.49 1.40
C ASP A 131 -5.07 6.59 1.20
N GLY A 132 -5.21 5.29 1.50
CA GLY A 132 -4.16 4.29 1.26
C GLY A 132 -3.77 4.18 -0.22
N VAL A 133 -4.75 4.23 -1.13
CA VAL A 133 -4.48 4.19 -2.58
C VAL A 133 -3.78 5.47 -3.07
N LEU A 134 -4.07 6.62 -2.46
CA LEU A 134 -3.49 7.91 -2.88
C LEU A 134 -2.04 8.13 -2.40
N PHE A 135 -1.60 7.50 -1.31
CA PHE A 135 -0.27 7.78 -0.74
C PHE A 135 0.94 7.68 -1.69
N PRO A 136 0.97 6.80 -2.70
CA PRO A 136 2.09 6.75 -3.64
C PRO A 136 2.15 7.85 -4.70
N PHE A 137 1.14 8.72 -4.80
CA PHE A 137 1.01 9.73 -5.85
C PHE A 137 1.21 11.15 -5.29
#